data_AF-A0A450ZFF0-F1
#
_entry.id   AF-A0A450ZFF0-F1
#
_cell.length_a   1.000
_cell.length_b   1.000
_cell.length_c   1.000
_cell.angle_alpha   90.00
_cell.angle_beta   90.00
_cell.angle_gamma   90.00
#
_symmetry.space_group_name_H-M   'P 1'
#
loop_
_entity.id
_entity.type
_entity.pdbx_description
1 polymer ?
#
loop_
_entity_poly.entity_id
_entity_poly.type
_entity_poly.pdbx_seq_one_letter_code
_entity_poly.pdbx_strand_id
1 'polypeptide(L)'
;NEFFMNYLNPYVNYHRPCFFPEVRTDSKGKQRKRYPYEKMMTPYEKLKSLPNAESYLKPGLSFRDIDAIACSITDNQAAEQMNNAKLKLFTTINERVNRAA
;
A
#
# COMPACT_ATOMS: atom_id res chain seq x y z
N ASN A 1 -16.64 2.86 -5.54
CA ASN A 1 -15.69 3.97 -5.74
C ASN A 1 -14.52 3.44 -6.57
N GLU A 2 -14.54 3.69 -7.88
CA GLU A 2 -13.65 3.07 -8.86
C GLU A 2 -12.17 3.44 -8.68
N PHE A 3 -11.90 4.72 -8.35
CA PHE A 3 -10.53 5.20 -8.13
C PHE A 3 -9.79 4.39 -7.06
N PHE A 4 -10.49 4.08 -5.96
CA PHE A 4 -9.89 3.33 -4.85
C PHE A 4 -9.63 1.87 -5.23
N MET A 5 -10.59 1.21 -5.86
CA MET A 5 -10.48 -0.20 -6.20
C MET A 5 -9.42 -0.46 -7.27
N ASN A 6 -9.35 0.39 -8.29
CA ASN A 6 -8.53 0.13 -9.47
C ASN A 6 -7.15 0.79 -9.41
N TYR A 7 -6.96 1.86 -8.62
CA TYR A 7 -5.72 2.63 -8.64
C TYR A 7 -5.11 2.79 -7.24
N LEU A 8 -5.84 3.39 -6.28
CA LEU A 8 -5.24 3.73 -4.99
C LEU A 8 -4.88 2.50 -4.15
N ASN A 9 -5.83 1.58 -3.95
CA ASN A 9 -5.61 0.44 -3.07
C ASN A 9 -4.55 -0.52 -3.62
N PRO A 10 -4.53 -0.88 -4.93
CA PRO A 10 -3.44 -1.67 -5.48
C PRO A 10 -2.08 -1.02 -5.30
N TYR A 11 -1.96 0.28 -5.60
CA TYR A 11 -0.71 1.01 -5.42
C TYR A 11 -0.24 1.01 -3.96
N VAL A 12 -1.12 1.37 -3.02
CA VAL A 12 -0.77 1.46 -1.60
C VAL A 12 -0.39 0.09 -1.04
N ASN A 13 -1.10 -0.98 -1.42
CA ASN A 13 -0.92 -2.30 -0.83
C ASN A 13 0.30 -3.04 -1.39
N TYR A 14 0.58 -2.89 -2.69
CA TYR A 14 1.55 -3.75 -3.40
C TYR A 14 2.82 -3.02 -3.84
N HIS A 15 2.81 -1.69 -3.93
CA HIS A 15 3.91 -0.94 -4.56
C HIS A 15 4.45 0.21 -3.72
N ARG A 16 3.69 0.71 -2.75
CA ARG A 16 4.12 1.84 -1.94
C ARG A 16 5.03 1.36 -0.80
N PRO A 17 6.32 1.78 -0.76
CA PRO A 17 7.18 1.47 0.37
C PRO A 17 6.68 2.18 1.64
N CYS A 18 6.65 1.43 2.73
CA CYS A 18 6.19 1.87 4.04
C CYS A 18 7.23 1.54 5.12
N PHE A 19 7.44 2.46 6.06
CA PHE A 19 8.33 2.24 7.19
C PHE A 19 7.64 1.44 8.29
N PHE A 20 8.25 0.31 8.69
CA PHE A 20 7.80 -0.46 9.85
C PHE A 20 8.74 -0.26 11.05
N PRO A 21 8.20 -0.09 12.27
CA PRO A 21 9.00 0.23 13.44
C PRO A 21 9.73 -0.98 14.01
N GLU A 22 10.90 -0.74 14.58
CA GLU A 22 11.51 -1.57 15.62
C GLU A 22 11.31 -0.91 16.98
N VAL A 23 10.97 -1.72 17.98
CA VAL A 23 10.85 -1.26 19.37
C VAL A 23 12.18 -1.48 20.07
N ARG A 24 12.75 -0.42 20.63
CA ARG A 24 13.90 -0.47 21.55
C ARG A 24 13.46 -0.07 22.94
N THR A 25 13.78 -0.89 23.92
CA THR A 25 13.56 -0.60 25.34
C THR A 25 14.84 -0.05 25.94
N ASP A 26 14.78 1.12 26.57
CA ASP A 26 15.94 1.69 27.26
C ASP A 26 16.18 1.03 28.63
N SER A 27 17.30 1.36 29.27
CA SER A 27 17.67 0.83 30.59
C SER A 27 16.68 1.17 31.72
N LYS A 28 15.75 2.11 31.48
CA LYS A 28 14.68 2.50 32.41
C LYS A 28 13.34 1.84 32.07
N GLY A 29 13.32 0.91 31.10
CA GLY A 29 12.11 0.21 30.67
C GLY A 29 11.23 1.01 29.70
N LYS A 30 11.63 2.21 29.26
CA LYS A 30 10.84 3.00 28.30
C LYS A 30 11.05 2.50 26.88
N GLN A 31 9.95 2.18 26.21
CA GLN A 31 9.95 1.79 24.80
C GLN A 31 10.01 3.01 23.87
N ARG A 32 10.83 2.92 22.82
CA ARG A 32 10.93 3.89 21.74
C ARG A 32 10.87 3.16 20.40
N LYS A 33 10.16 3.73 19.43
CA LYS A 33 10.08 3.21 18.06
C LYS A 33 11.16 3.85 17.20
N ARG A 34 11.91 3.04 16.46
CA ARG A 34 12.82 3.47 15.39
C ARG A 34 12.29 2.95 14.06
N TYR A 35 12.44 3.72 12.98
CA TYR A 35 12.00 3.36 11.63
C TYR A 35 13.22 3.23 10.70
N PRO A 36 13.96 2.12 10.78
CA PRO A 36 15.14 1.89 9.94
C PRO A 36 14.74 1.61 8.48
N TYR A 37 15.60 2.00 7.53
CA TYR A 37 15.37 1.76 6.10
C TYR A 37 15.32 0.28 5.75
N GLU A 38 16.08 -0.55 6.48
CA GLU A 38 16.13 -2.00 6.31
C GLU A 38 14.79 -2.69 6.67
N LYS A 39 13.87 -1.97 7.33
CA LYS A 39 12.51 -2.44 7.63
C LYS A 39 11.45 -1.83 6.73
N MET A 40 11.87 -1.13 5.67
CA MET A 40 10.94 -0.62 4.67
C MET A 40 10.42 -1.77 3.81
N MET A 41 9.11 -1.88 3.70
CA MET A 41 8.42 -2.95 2.96
C MET A 41 7.11 -2.39 2.41
N THR A 42 6.50 -3.04 1.42
CA THR A 42 5.10 -2.78 1.07
C THR A 42 4.18 -3.39 2.14
N PRO A 43 2.93 -2.91 2.30
CA PRO A 43 1.97 -3.54 3.22
C PRO A 43 1.76 -5.04 2.94
N TYR A 44 1.77 -5.44 1.67
CA TYR A 44 1.67 -6.84 1.28
C TYR A 44 2.87 -7.67 1.74
N GLU A 45 4.09 -7.22 1.47
CA GLU A 45 5.31 -7.89 1.94
C GLU A 45 5.32 -7.98 3.47
N LYS A 46 4.84 -6.93 4.16
CA LYS A 46 4.73 -6.94 5.61
C LYS A 46 3.76 -8.02 6.09
N LEU A 47 2.59 -8.13 5.49
CA LEU A 47 1.62 -9.19 5.79
C LEU A 47 2.27 -10.57 5.64
N LYS A 48 2.96 -10.80 4.52
CA LYS A 48 3.65 -12.06 4.22
C LYS A 48 4.76 -12.41 5.24
N SER A 49 5.35 -11.41 5.90
CA SER A 49 6.37 -11.60 6.95
C SER A 49 5.81 -12.03 8.32
N LEU A 50 4.49 -11.99 8.53
CA LEU A 50 3.88 -12.32 9.82
C LEU A 50 3.84 -13.84 10.06
N PRO A 51 3.92 -14.30 11.33
CA PRO A 51 3.68 -15.70 11.64
C PRO A 51 2.24 -16.08 11.27
N ASN A 52 2.06 -17.25 10.67
CA ASN A 52 0.76 -17.77 10.21
C ASN A 52 0.02 -16.81 9.25
N ALA A 53 0.76 -16.05 8.42
CA ALA A 53 0.16 -15.03 7.56
C ALA A 53 -0.97 -15.53 6.64
N GLU A 54 -0.91 -16.80 6.22
CA GLU A 54 -1.91 -17.44 5.37
C GLU A 54 -3.29 -17.49 6.01
N SER A 55 -3.39 -17.59 7.34
CA SER A 55 -4.67 -17.66 8.05
C SER A 55 -5.45 -16.34 8.04
N TYR A 56 -4.79 -15.23 7.70
CA TYR A 56 -5.41 -13.92 7.55
C TYR A 56 -5.93 -13.67 6.13
N LEU A 57 -5.69 -14.59 5.18
CA LEU A 57 -6.22 -14.48 3.83
C LEU A 57 -7.70 -14.87 3.80
N LYS A 58 -8.42 -14.32 2.81
CA LYS A 58 -9.79 -14.75 2.55
C LYS A 58 -9.80 -16.23 2.12
N PRO A 59 -10.84 -17.00 2.47
CA PRO A 59 -10.97 -18.38 2.00
C PRO A 59 -10.84 -18.46 0.47
N GLY A 60 -10.02 -19.39 -0.02
CA GLY A 60 -9.78 -19.59 -1.45
C GLY A 60 -8.75 -18.65 -2.09
N LEU A 61 -8.15 -17.73 -1.33
CA LEU A 61 -7.07 -16.86 -1.81
C LEU A 61 -5.72 -17.34 -1.26
N SER A 62 -4.74 -17.55 -2.14
CA SER A 62 -3.37 -17.92 -1.75
C SER A 62 -2.40 -16.75 -1.92
N PHE A 63 -1.25 -16.81 -1.25
CA PHE A 63 -0.19 -15.82 -1.49
C PHE A 63 0.30 -15.83 -2.93
N ARG A 64 0.27 -16.98 -3.61
CA ARG A 64 0.64 -17.09 -5.03
C ARG A 64 -0.26 -16.24 -5.93
N ASP A 65 -1.57 -16.22 -5.64
CA ASP A 65 -2.52 -15.42 -6.42
C ASP A 65 -2.27 -13.92 -6.22
N ILE A 66 -1.90 -13.52 -5.00
CA ILE A 66 -1.58 -12.13 -4.67
C ILE A 66 -0.19 -11.74 -5.21
N ASP A 67 0.80 -12.64 -5.18
CA ASP A 67 2.13 -12.43 -5.76
C ASP A 67 2.00 -12.14 -7.27
N ALA A 68 1.12 -12.85 -7.99
CA ALA A 68 0.86 -12.59 -9.41
C ALA A 68 0.35 -11.17 -9.67
N ILE A 69 -0.45 -10.61 -8.74
CA ILE A 69 -0.92 -9.22 -8.83
C ILE A 69 0.22 -8.26 -8.51
N ALA A 70 0.93 -8.47 -7.39
CA ALA A 70 2.00 -7.59 -6.93
C ALA A 70 3.17 -7.53 -7.92
N CYS A 71 3.48 -8.62 -8.62
CA CYS A 71 4.55 -8.69 -9.61
C CYS A 71 4.09 -8.33 -11.04
N SER A 72 2.83 -7.98 -11.26
CA SER A 72 2.29 -7.71 -12.61
C SER A 72 2.84 -6.44 -13.25
N ILE A 73 3.22 -5.45 -12.44
CA ILE A 73 3.78 -4.17 -12.85
C ILE A 73 4.87 -3.73 -11.87
N THR A 74 5.76 -2.84 -12.31
CA THR A 74 6.80 -2.25 -11.45
C THR A 74 6.22 -1.17 -10.54
N ASP A 75 6.91 -0.88 -9.43
CA ASP A 75 6.48 0.15 -8.47
C ASP A 75 6.35 1.54 -9.12
N ASN A 76 7.27 1.87 -10.03
CA ASN A 76 7.24 3.13 -10.77
C ASN A 76 6.03 3.21 -11.71
N GLN A 77 5.70 2.13 -12.40
CA GLN A 77 4.51 2.07 -13.25
C GLN A 77 3.23 2.19 -12.42
N ALA A 78 3.15 1.53 -11.26
CA ALA A 78 2.01 1.65 -10.37
C ALA A 78 1.84 3.09 -9.85
N ALA A 79 2.95 3.75 -9.48
CA ALA A 79 2.95 5.16 -9.06
C ALA A 79 2.46 6.08 -10.18
N GLU A 80 2.93 5.88 -11.41
CA GLU A 80 2.50 6.64 -12.59
C GLU A 80 1.00 6.46 -12.86
N GLN A 81 0.52 5.22 -12.91
CA GLN A 81 -0.90 4.92 -13.14
C GLN A 81 -1.79 5.56 -12.07
N MET A 82 -1.40 5.47 -10.79
CA MET A 82 -2.15 6.08 -9.69
C MET A 82 -2.20 7.60 -9.81
N ASN A 83 -1.07 8.25 -10.09
CA ASN A 83 -1.01 9.70 -10.25
C ASN A 83 -1.84 10.18 -11.44
N ASN A 84 -1.75 9.48 -12.57
CA ASN A 84 -2.55 9.81 -13.77
C ASN A 84 -4.05 9.67 -13.51
N ALA A 85 -4.48 8.60 -12.83
CA ALA A 85 -5.88 8.43 -12.45
C ALA A 85 -6.35 9.50 -11.45
N LYS A 86 -5.49 9.88 -10.51
CA LYS A 86 -5.75 10.94 -9.53
C LYS A 86 -5.96 12.29 -10.22
N LEU A 87 -5.10 12.64 -11.18
CA LEU A 87 -5.23 13.88 -11.96
C LEU A 87 -6.57 13.92 -12.71
N LYS A 88 -6.92 12.83 -13.43
CA LYS A 88 -8.20 12.72 -14.14
C LYS A 88 -9.40 12.89 -13.22
N LEU A 89 -9.35 12.30 -12.03
CA LEU A 89 -10.40 12.42 -11.02
C LEU A 89 -10.58 13.88 -10.58
N PHE A 90 -9.49 14.57 -10.24
CA PHE A 90 -9.56 15.97 -9.79
C PHE A 90 -9.99 16.93 -10.91
N THR A 91 -9.55 16.72 -12.14
CA THR A 91 -10.04 17.49 -13.29
C THR A 91 -11.56 17.34 -13.43
N THR A 92 -12.07 16.11 -13.37
CA THR A 92 -13.51 15.84 -13.46
C THR A 92 -14.30 16.51 -12.32
N ILE A 93 -13.77 16.48 -11.09
CA ILE A 93 -14.40 17.13 -9.94
C ILE A 93 -14.43 18.65 -10.13
N ASN A 94 -13.30 19.27 -10.51
CA ASN A 94 -13.20 20.71 -10.72
C ASN A 94 -14.13 21.19 -11.84
N GLU A 95 -14.20 20.47 -12.96
CA GLU A 95 -15.14 20.79 -14.06
C GLU A 95 -16.60 20.70 -13.63
N ARG A 96 -16.96 19.78 -12.73
CA ARG A 96 -18.33 19.69 -12.20
C ARG A 96 -18.62 20.86 -11.27
N VAL A 97 -17.68 21.24 -10.41
CA VAL A 97 -17.80 22.41 -9.52
C VAL A 97 -17.98 23.68 -10.34
N ASN A 98 -17.15 23.91 -11.36
CA ASN A 98 -17.24 25.08 -12.23
C ASN A 98 -18.53 25.16 -13.05
N ARG A 99 -19.15 24.01 -13.38
CA ARG A 99 -20.45 23.97 -14.08
C ARG A 99 -21.65 24.22 -13.15
N ALA A 100 -21.46 24.04 -11.85
CA ALA A 100 -22.50 24.24 -10.84
C ALA A 100 -22.45 25.62 -10.17
N ALA A 101 -21.41 26.41 -10.47
CA ALA A 101 -21.22 27.80 -10.05
C ALA A 101 -21.73 28.76 -11.14
#